data_AF-A0ABD0PR50-F1
#
_entry.id   AF-A0ABD0PR50-F1
#
_cell.length_a   1.000
_cell.length_b   1.000
_cell.length_c   1.000
_cell.angle_alpha   90.00
_cell.angle_beta   90.00
_cell.angle_gamma   90.00
#
_symmetry.space_group_name_H-M   'P 1'
#
loop_
_entity.id
_entity.type
_entity.pdbx_description
1 polymer ?
#
loop_
_entity_poly.entity_id
_entity_poly.type
_entity_poly.pdbx_seq_one_letter_code
_entity_poly.pdbx_strand_id
1 'polypeptide(L)' 'ASFPGNLHLVLVLRPTSFFQRTVTDLGFRFSQEDFMLKMPVVMLSSVTDLLRYIDENQLTSEFGGTLDYCHSDWI' A
#
# COMPACT_ATOMS: atom_id res chain seq x y z
N ALA A 1 -15.32 -13.51 -4.09
CA ALA A 1 -16.11 -12.27 -3.93
C ALA A 1 -15.32 -11.13 -4.54
N SER A 2 -15.93 -10.28 -5.36
CA SER A 2 -15.27 -9.07 -5.90
C SER A 2 -15.56 -7.90 -4.95
N PHE A 3 -14.58 -7.02 -4.74
CA PHE A 3 -14.76 -5.85 -3.87
C PHE A 3 -15.77 -4.89 -4.53
N PRO A 4 -16.89 -4.55 -3.87
CA PRO A 4 -17.96 -3.74 -4.48
C PRO A 4 -17.64 -2.23 -4.55
N GLY A 5 -16.54 -1.79 -3.93
CA GLY A 5 -16.10 -0.40 -3.91
C GLY A 5 -15.21 -0.02 -5.09
N ASN A 6 -15.29 1.24 -5.53
CA ASN A 6 -14.37 1.80 -6.52
C ASN A 6 -12.96 1.90 -5.91
N LEU A 7 -12.05 1.03 -6.35
CA LEU A 7 -10.64 1.12 -6.00
C LEU A 7 -9.97 2.19 -6.87
N HIS A 8 -9.43 3.24 -6.25
CA HIS A 8 -8.84 4.39 -6.95
C HIS A 8 -7.31 4.42 -6.92
N LEU A 9 -6.70 3.80 -5.92
CA LEU A 9 -5.26 3.85 -5.71
C LEU A 9 -4.83 2.67 -4.83
N VAL A 10 -3.73 2.02 -5.22
CA VAL A 10 -3.07 1.01 -4.39
C VAL A 10 -1.64 1.46 -4.11
N LEU A 11 -1.32 1.62 -2.83
CA LEU A 11 0.01 1.95 -2.33
C LEU A 11 0.66 0.69 -1.76
N VAL A 12 1.80 0.28 -2.30
CA VAL A 12 2.51 -0.93 -1.87
C VAL A 12 3.86 -0.53 -1.30
N LEU A 13 4.04 -0.66 0.01
CA LEU A 13 5.32 -0.44 0.65
C LEU A 13 6.21 -1.68 0.46
N ARG A 14 7.34 -1.52 -0.25
CA ARG A 14 8.25 -2.65 -0.52
C ARG A 14 8.98 -3.06 0.76
N PRO A 15 9.06 -4.38 1.07
CA PRO A 15 9.89 -4.85 2.17
C PRO A 15 11.37 -4.53 1.89
N THR A 16 12.06 -3.95 2.87
CA THR A 16 13.47 -3.49 2.77
C THR A 16 14.51 -4.62 2.82
N SER A 17 14.09 -5.89 2.82
CA SER A 17 15.01 -7.02 2.90
C SER A 17 15.72 -7.26 1.56
N PHE A 18 17.04 -7.06 1.56
CA PHE A 18 17.95 -7.04 0.41
C PHE A 18 17.84 -8.22 -0.58
N PHE A 19 17.20 -9.34 -0.21
CA PHE A 19 17.12 -10.56 -1.02
C PHE A 19 15.77 -10.83 -1.70
N GLN A 20 14.70 -10.06 -1.43
CA GLN A 20 13.37 -10.31 -2.02
C GLN A 20 12.99 -9.33 -3.15
N ARG A 21 13.91 -8.44 -3.53
CA ARG A 21 13.69 -7.34 -4.48
C ARG A 21 13.18 -7.81 -5.85
N THR A 22 13.53 -9.02 -6.29
CA THR A 22 13.19 -9.54 -7.63
C THR A 22 11.86 -10.31 -7.67
N VAL A 23 11.37 -10.82 -6.54
CA VAL A 23 10.17 -11.70 -6.51
C VAL A 23 8.89 -10.88 -6.41
N THR A 24 8.89 -9.80 -5.62
CA THR A 24 7.74 -8.89 -5.52
C THR A 24 7.49 -8.12 -6.81
N ASP A 25 8.54 -7.73 -7.54
CA ASP A 25 8.41 -7.04 -8.83
C ASP A 25 7.83 -7.95 -9.93
N LEU A 26 8.11 -9.27 -9.91
CA LEU A 26 7.55 -10.23 -10.87
C LEU A 26 6.11 -10.63 -10.50
N GLY A 27 5.84 -10.94 -9.22
CA GLY A 27 4.50 -11.34 -8.77
C GLY A 27 3.42 -10.25 -8.92
N PHE A 28 3.78 -8.97 -8.71
CA PHE A 28 2.86 -7.86 -8.95
C PHE A 28 2.66 -7.53 -10.43
N ARG A 29 3.67 -7.74 -11.29
CA ARG A 29 3.56 -7.48 -12.74
C ARG A 29 2.51 -8.36 -13.42
N PHE A 30 2.42 -9.64 -13.05
CA PHE A 30 1.39 -10.54 -13.59
C PHE A 30 -0.04 -10.15 -13.19
N SER A 31 -0.22 -9.44 -12.07
CA SER A 31 -1.52 -8.89 -11.64
C SER A 31 -1.76 -7.47 -12.16
N GLN A 32 -0.75 -6.78 -12.66
CA GLN A 32 -0.83 -5.38 -13.06
C GLN A 32 -1.50 -5.19 -14.42
N GLU A 33 -1.35 -6.09 -15.39
CA GLU A 33 -1.85 -5.85 -16.75
C GLU A 33 -3.38 -5.64 -16.80
N ASP A 34 -4.14 -6.33 -15.94
CA ASP A 34 -5.60 -6.15 -15.83
C ASP A 34 -6.00 -4.94 -14.95
N PHE A 35 -5.19 -4.56 -13.96
CA PHE A 35 -5.51 -3.50 -12.99
C PHE A 35 -4.97 -2.12 -13.39
N MET A 36 -3.78 -2.04 -14.01
CA MET A 36 -3.13 -0.77 -14.37
C MET A 36 -3.86 0.00 -15.46
N LEU A 37 -4.63 -0.69 -16.31
CA LEU A 37 -5.42 -0.02 -17.35
C LEU A 37 -6.58 0.81 -16.78
N LYS A 38 -6.92 0.65 -15.50
CA LYS A 38 -8.00 1.40 -14.84
C LYS A 38 -7.63 2.01 -13.47
N MET A 39 -6.59 1.50 -12.80
CA MET A 39 -6.26 1.92 -11.43
C MET A 39 -4.73 2.03 -11.23
N PRO A 40 -4.21 3.17 -10.76
CA PRO A 40 -2.80 3.34 -10.47
C PRO A 40 -2.36 2.49 -9.27
N VAL A 41 -1.28 1.74 -9.47
CA VAL A 41 -0.56 1.01 -8.42
C VAL A 41 0.81 1.66 -8.24
N VAL A 42 1.10 2.14 -7.04
CA VAL A 42 2.36 2.84 -6.72
C VAL A 42 3.19 2.00 -5.77
N MET A 43 4.41 1.66 -6.20
CA MET A 43 5.39 0.96 -5.36
C MET A 43 6.22 1.98 -4.59
N LEU A 44 6.02 2.01 -3.27
CA LEU A 44 6.72 2.90 -2.35
C LEU A 44 7.99 2.24 -1.83
N SER A 45 9.06 3.03 -1.72
CA SER A 45 10.37 2.55 -1.25
C SER A 45 10.60 2.78 0.23
N SER A 46 9.83 3.69 0.83
CA SER A 46 9.92 4.08 2.23
C SER A 46 8.59 4.59 2.76
N VAL A 47 8.46 4.64 4.09
CA VAL A 47 7.34 5.29 4.78
C VAL A 47 7.28 6.79 4.45
N THR A 48 8.42 7.44 4.21
CA THR A 48 8.45 8.85 3.77
C THR A 48 7.75 9.04 2.42
N ASP A 49 7.83 8.06 1.52
CA ASP A 49 7.09 8.11 0.25
C ASP A 49 5.57 7.92 0.46
N LEU A 50 5.17 7.14 1.47
CA LEU A 50 3.76 6.95 1.86
C LEU A 50 3.14 8.27 2.34
N LEU A 51 3.89 9.04 3.12
CA LEU A 51 3.45 10.34 3.66
C LEU A 51 3.21 11.42 2.60
N ARG A 52 3.62 11.18 1.34
CA ARG A 52 3.25 12.07 0.22
C ARG A 52 1.81 11.87 -0.26
N TYR A 53 1.20 10.74 0.08
CA TYR A 53 -0.15 10.36 -0.35
C TYR A 53 -1.14 10.40 0.82
N ILE A 54 -0.69 10.08 2.02
CA ILE A 54 -1.53 9.97 3.22
C ILE A 54 -0.92 10.83 4.32
N ASP A 55 -1.76 11.60 5.02
CA ASP A 55 -1.34 12.41 6.16
C ASP A 55 -0.91 11.53 7.35
N GLU A 56 0.06 12.00 8.14
CA GLU A 56 0.53 11.29 9.34
C GLU A 56 -0.58 11.02 10.35
N ASN A 57 -1.61 11.88 10.41
CA ASN A 57 -2.75 11.73 11.31
C ASN A 57 -3.71 10.59 10.91
N GLN A 58 -3.59 10.07 9.69
CA GLN A 58 -4.37 8.93 9.19
C GLN A 58 -3.60 7.61 9.24
N LEU A 59 -2.33 7.64 9.69
CA LEU A 59 -1.47 6.47 9.75
C LEU A 59 -1.24 6.04 11.18
N THR A 60 -1.19 4.73 11.39
CA THR A 60 -0.87 4.15 12.69
C THR A 60 0.61 4.34 13.02
N SER A 61 0.94 4.25 14.31
CA SER A 61 2.31 4.45 14.80
C SER A 61 3.34 3.49 14.18
N GLU A 62 2.92 2.31 13.73
CA GLU A 62 3.77 1.33 13.02
C GLU A 62 4.26 1.84 11.65
N PHE A 63 3.56 2.80 11.06
CA PHE A 63 3.93 3.51 9.84
C PHE A 63 4.37 4.95 10.12
N GLY A 64 4.75 5.27 11.36
CA GLY A 64 5.24 6.60 11.74
C GLY A 64 4.17 7.69 11.77
N GLY A 65 2.89 7.33 11.81
CA GLY A 65 1.80 8.27 12.01
C GLY A 65 1.38 8.43 13.48
N THR A 66 0.33 9.20 13.70
CA THR A 66 -0.18 9.55 15.04
C THR A 66 -1.54 8.93 15.34
N LEU A 67 -2.10 8.11 14.44
CA LEU A 67 -3.39 7.46 14.64
C LEU A 67 -3.25 6.28 15.59
N ASP A 68 -3.96 6.32 16.71
CA ASP A 68 -4.03 5.17 17.60
C ASP A 68 -4.92 4.08 16.97
N TYR A 69 -4.33 2.90 16.79
CA TYR A 69 -5.07 1.74 16.30
C TYR A 69 -5.95 1.17 17.42
N CYS A 70 -7.27 1.26 17.27
CA CYS A 70 -8.23 0.60 18.16
C CYS A 70 -9.05 -0.42 17.36
N HIS A 71 -8.71 -1.70 17.52
CA HIS A 71 -9.41 -2.79 16.83
C HIS A 71 -10.92 -2.81 17.11
N SER A 72 -11.32 -2.43 18.33
CA SER A 72 -12.72 -2.40 18.76
C SER A 72 -13.56 -1.34 18.05
N ASP A 73 -12.95 -0.27 17.55
CA ASP A 73 -13.66 0.78 16.81
C ASP A 73 -13.88 0.40 15.33
N TRP A 74 -13.19 -0.63 14.85
CA TRP A 74 -13.20 -1.05 13.44
C TRP A 74 -14.12 -2.26 13.18
N ILE A 75 -14.46 -3.02 14.23
CA ILE A 75 -15.43 -4.14 14.19
C ILE A 75 -16.85 -3.60 14.39
#